data_AF-A0A946U7A8-F1
#
_entry.id   AF-A0A946U7A8-F1
#
_cell.length_a   1.000
_cell.length_b   1.000
_cell.length_c   1.000
_cell.angle_alpha   90.00
_cell.angle_beta   90.00
_cell.angle_gamma   90.00
#
_symmetry.space_group_name_H-M   'P 1'
#
loop_
_entity.id
_entity.type
_entity.pdbx_description
1 polymer ?
#
loop_
_entity_poly.entity_id
_entity_poly.type
_entity_poly.pdbx_seq_one_letter_code
_entity_poly.pdbx_strand_id
1 'polypeptide(L)'
;ASAFQFGLSDTSNIRLRPDLEPYGAIGDTGWYTMRAAVEYGSPGATLLTAHSHMRRHPETGAAVSGSGVLLFDDGSTSTWNCGFESGAGIQDLRITGTRAVVRLDDFLRSRRDDHSGAYEYRTGWRDREDIVVPAPARGSTLMFEDFARMVDTPEWIERSIRASERTQELLDAAWNSALENEAAGSG
;
A
#
# COMPACT_ATOMS: atom_id res chain seq x y z
N ALA A 1 2.60 -8.56 3.13
CA ALA A 1 3.82 -7.96 2.56
C ALA A 1 3.47 -7.28 1.26
N SER A 2 3.75 -5.99 1.13
CA SER A 2 3.34 -5.19 -0.04
C SER A 2 4.47 -4.30 -0.53
N ALA A 3 4.54 -4.09 -1.85
CA ALA A 3 5.53 -3.24 -2.48
C ALA A 3 4.86 -2.39 -3.56
N PHE A 4 5.08 -1.07 -3.53
CA PHE A 4 4.74 -0.23 -4.68
C PHE A 4 5.89 0.73 -4.97
N GLN A 5 6.56 0.55 -6.12
CA GLN A 5 7.59 1.47 -6.57
C GLN A 5 7.50 1.70 -8.07
N PHE A 6 7.93 2.87 -8.52
CA PHE A 6 8.10 3.20 -9.94
C PHE A 6 9.22 4.24 -10.08
N GLY A 7 9.63 4.59 -11.30
CA GLY A 7 10.66 5.61 -11.53
C GLY A 7 10.08 7.02 -11.63
N LEU A 8 10.56 7.95 -10.81
CA LEU A 8 10.27 9.38 -10.88
C LEU A 8 11.53 10.18 -10.52
N SER A 9 12.06 10.92 -11.48
CA SER A 9 13.31 11.70 -11.33
C SER A 9 13.16 13.20 -11.63
N ASP A 10 12.01 13.63 -12.15
CA ASP A 10 11.75 15.05 -12.44
C ASP A 10 11.48 15.81 -11.14
N THR A 11 12.47 16.58 -10.69
CA THR A 11 12.42 17.35 -9.44
C THR A 11 11.41 18.50 -9.47
N SER A 12 10.85 18.85 -10.63
CA SER A 12 9.73 19.78 -10.73
C SER A 12 8.39 19.16 -10.31
N ASN A 13 8.31 17.82 -10.28
CA ASN A 13 7.12 17.09 -9.86
C ASN A 13 6.83 17.33 -8.38
N ILE A 14 5.55 17.59 -8.06
CA ILE A 14 5.10 17.90 -6.71
C ILE A 14 5.50 16.83 -5.68
N ARG A 15 5.59 15.56 -6.09
CA ARG A 15 5.98 14.43 -5.21
C ARG A 15 7.43 14.48 -4.75
N LEU A 16 8.29 15.21 -5.47
CA LEU A 16 9.69 15.44 -5.11
C LEU A 16 9.91 16.80 -4.45
N ARG A 17 8.83 17.52 -4.11
CA ARG A 17 8.85 18.84 -3.48
C ARG A 17 8.26 18.78 -2.07
N PRO A 18 9.07 18.75 -1.00
CA PRO A 18 8.57 18.62 0.37
C PRO A 18 7.65 19.75 0.84
N ASP A 19 7.69 20.91 0.19
CA ASP A 19 6.75 22.02 0.43
C ASP A 19 5.32 21.72 -0.07
N LEU A 20 5.17 20.80 -1.03
CA LEU A 20 3.87 20.41 -1.61
C LEU A 20 3.42 19.01 -1.17
N GLU A 21 4.35 18.06 -1.13
CA GLU A 21 4.13 16.69 -0.68
C GLU A 21 5.15 16.32 0.40
N PRO A 22 4.83 16.60 1.68
CA PRO A 22 5.78 16.43 2.77
C PRO A 22 6.22 14.98 3.01
N TYR A 23 5.37 14.00 2.66
CA TYR A 23 5.64 12.58 2.91
C TYR A 23 6.32 11.89 1.70
N GLY A 24 6.43 12.58 0.56
CA GLY A 24 7.07 12.06 -0.65
C GLY A 24 6.54 10.69 -1.08
N ALA A 25 7.46 9.75 -1.34
CA ALA A 25 7.14 8.39 -1.72
C ALA A 25 6.34 7.62 -0.65
N ILE A 26 6.52 7.94 0.63
CA ILE A 26 5.70 7.32 1.70
C ILE A 26 4.25 7.79 1.53
N GLY A 27 4.02 9.09 1.33
CA GLY A 27 2.69 9.67 1.13
C GLY A 27 1.97 9.16 -0.12
N ASP A 28 2.69 8.98 -1.23
CA ASP A 28 2.08 8.55 -2.51
C ASP A 28 2.05 7.02 -2.65
N THR A 29 3.22 6.38 -2.78
CA THR A 29 3.30 4.93 -3.00
C THR A 29 3.10 4.12 -1.72
N GLY A 30 3.55 4.65 -0.58
CA GLY A 30 3.38 4.00 0.72
C GLY A 30 1.90 3.92 1.13
N TRP A 31 1.08 4.92 0.77
CA TRP A 31 -0.37 4.89 0.99
C TRP A 31 -1.03 3.60 0.51
N TYR A 32 -0.68 3.14 -0.68
CA TYR A 32 -1.23 1.89 -1.23
C TYR A 32 -0.81 0.65 -0.43
N THR A 33 0.43 0.64 0.09
CA THR A 33 0.90 -0.45 0.95
C THR A 33 0.19 -0.47 2.30
N MET A 34 -0.15 0.71 2.85
CA MET A 34 -0.98 0.85 4.04
C MET A 34 -2.41 0.43 3.75
N ARG A 35 -2.97 0.85 2.62
CA ARG A 35 -4.33 0.47 2.20
C ARG A 35 -4.44 -1.03 2.04
N ALA A 36 -3.43 -1.69 1.49
CA ALA A 36 -3.39 -3.15 1.43
C ALA A 36 -3.40 -3.79 2.82
N ALA A 37 -2.72 -3.21 3.81
CA ALA A 37 -2.80 -3.71 5.20
C ALA A 37 -4.20 -3.56 5.80
N VAL A 38 -4.93 -2.48 5.46
CA VAL A 38 -6.31 -2.26 5.90
C VAL A 38 -7.29 -3.22 5.22
N GLU A 39 -7.20 -3.40 3.90
CA GLU A 39 -8.15 -4.22 3.13
C GLU A 39 -7.95 -5.72 3.32
N TYR A 40 -6.71 -6.17 3.49
CA TYR A 40 -6.36 -7.59 3.55
C TYR A 40 -5.91 -8.06 4.93
N GLY A 41 -5.83 -7.15 5.91
CA GLY A 41 -5.58 -7.46 7.31
C GLY A 41 -6.83 -7.94 8.04
N SER A 42 -6.66 -8.35 9.29
CA SER A 42 -7.78 -8.68 10.17
C SER A 42 -8.59 -7.41 10.48
N PRO A 43 -9.92 -7.37 10.23
CA PRO A 43 -10.71 -6.15 10.35
C PRO A 43 -10.67 -5.49 11.74
N GLY A 44 -10.52 -6.28 12.79
CA GLY A 44 -10.48 -5.80 14.18
C GLY A 44 -9.09 -5.52 14.74
N ALA A 45 -8.02 -5.87 14.01
CA ALA A 45 -6.67 -5.74 14.53
C ALA A 45 -6.28 -4.27 14.71
N THR A 46 -5.61 -3.92 15.81
CA THR A 46 -5.15 -2.56 16.08
C THR A 46 -3.62 -2.48 15.98
N LEU A 47 -3.10 -1.34 15.50
CA LEU A 47 -1.66 -1.16 15.37
C LEU A 47 -1.02 -1.05 16.76
N LEU A 48 -0.03 -1.89 17.04
CA LEU A 48 0.79 -1.80 18.26
C LEU A 48 2.02 -0.93 18.05
N THR A 49 2.75 -1.14 16.96
CA THR A 49 3.97 -0.39 16.66
C THR A 49 4.30 -0.41 15.17
N ALA A 50 5.02 0.62 14.73
CA ALA A 50 5.61 0.72 13.41
C ALA A 50 7.13 0.91 13.54
N HIS A 51 7.89 0.17 12.74
CA HIS A 51 9.34 0.35 12.60
C HIS A 51 9.65 0.59 11.13
N SER A 52 10.11 1.80 10.82
CA SER A 52 10.25 2.25 9.43
C SER A 52 11.53 3.04 9.22
N HIS A 53 12.06 2.97 8.00
CA HIS A 53 13.17 3.79 7.54
C HIS A 53 12.78 4.48 6.23
N MET A 54 13.37 5.64 5.98
CA MET A 54 13.25 6.34 4.71
C MET A 54 14.61 6.73 4.16
N ARG A 55 14.63 7.06 2.86
CA ARG A 55 15.76 7.76 2.25
C ARG A 55 15.27 9.01 1.56
N ARG A 56 16.08 10.07 1.67
CA ARG A 56 15.84 11.39 1.10
C ARG A 56 16.45 11.52 -0.30
N HIS A 57 15.80 12.29 -1.16
CA HIS A 57 16.39 12.79 -2.40
C HIS A 57 17.54 13.73 -2.02
N PRO A 58 18.74 13.57 -2.60
CA PRO A 58 19.91 14.35 -2.21
C PRO A 58 19.75 15.86 -2.46
N GLU A 59 18.98 16.24 -3.49
CA GLU A 59 18.83 17.66 -3.87
C GLU A 59 17.59 18.32 -3.26
N THR A 60 16.48 17.60 -3.11
CA THR A 60 15.19 18.19 -2.74
C THR A 60 14.79 17.89 -1.30
N GLY A 61 15.41 16.89 -0.66
CA GLY A 61 15.02 16.43 0.67
C GLY A 61 13.68 15.67 0.72
N ALA A 62 13.04 15.38 -0.42
CA ALA A 62 11.83 14.55 -0.45
C ALA A 62 12.15 13.11 -0.04
N ALA A 63 11.26 12.44 0.68
CA ALA A 63 11.39 11.00 0.88
C ALA A 63 11.18 10.29 -0.48
N VAL A 64 12.18 9.56 -0.96
CA VAL A 64 12.13 8.86 -2.27
C VAL A 64 11.99 7.36 -2.13
N SER A 65 12.24 6.82 -0.94
CA SER A 65 11.96 5.43 -0.62
C SER A 65 11.59 5.30 0.85
N GLY A 66 10.70 4.36 1.16
CA GLY A 66 10.35 3.98 2.52
C GLY A 66 10.24 2.46 2.64
N SER A 67 10.59 1.92 3.79
CA SER A 67 10.35 0.51 4.10
C SER A 67 10.18 0.30 5.59
N GLY A 68 9.42 -0.72 5.97
CA GLY A 68 9.17 -0.98 7.37
C GLY A 68 8.30 -2.20 7.65
N VAL A 69 7.96 -2.33 8.92
CA VAL A 69 7.04 -3.34 9.45
C VAL A 69 6.03 -2.69 10.38
N LEU A 70 4.76 -3.07 10.21
CA LEU A 70 3.67 -2.80 11.13
C LEU A 70 3.39 -4.07 11.94
N LEU A 71 3.28 -3.95 13.25
CA LEU A 71 2.86 -5.03 14.16
C LEU A 71 1.48 -4.72 14.73
N PHE A 72 0.59 -5.71 14.69
CA PHE A 72 -0.77 -5.59 15.21
C PHE A 72 -0.98 -6.42 16.49
N ASP A 73 -2.04 -6.10 17.23
CA ASP A 73 -2.41 -6.71 18.51
C ASP A 73 -2.79 -8.20 18.43
N ASP A 74 -3.27 -8.64 17.27
CA ASP A 74 -3.53 -10.05 16.95
C ASP A 74 -2.26 -10.84 16.59
N GLY A 75 -1.09 -10.20 16.66
CA GLY A 75 0.21 -10.78 16.33
C GLY A 75 0.52 -10.83 14.83
N SER A 76 -0.40 -10.36 13.97
CA SER A 76 -0.12 -10.24 12.54
C SER A 76 0.87 -9.10 12.27
N THR A 77 1.53 -9.17 11.11
CA THR A 77 2.47 -8.13 10.67
C THR A 77 2.24 -7.77 9.21
N SER A 78 2.53 -6.51 8.86
CA SER A 78 2.61 -6.06 7.48
C SER A 78 3.99 -5.46 7.22
N THR A 79 4.81 -6.18 6.47
CA THR A 79 6.06 -5.63 5.91
C THR A 79 5.76 -4.88 4.62
N TRP A 80 6.31 -3.69 4.46
CA TRP A 80 6.03 -2.84 3.31
C TRP A 80 7.28 -2.16 2.78
N ASN A 81 7.28 -1.83 1.49
CA ASN A 81 8.29 -0.99 0.87
C ASN A 81 7.69 -0.16 -0.28
N CYS A 82 8.15 1.08 -0.42
CA CYS A 82 7.63 2.02 -1.39
C CYS A 82 8.75 2.91 -1.94
N GLY A 83 8.56 3.54 -3.11
CA GLY A 83 9.62 4.37 -3.69
C GLY A 83 9.46 4.86 -5.12
N PHE A 84 10.32 5.82 -5.46
CA PHE A 84 10.36 6.53 -6.74
C PHE A 84 11.56 6.15 -7.62
N GLU A 85 12.27 5.06 -7.30
CA GLU A 85 13.55 4.74 -7.95
C GLU A 85 13.57 3.40 -8.67
N SER A 86 12.45 2.66 -8.65
CA SER A 86 12.35 1.40 -9.40
C SER A 86 11.96 1.66 -10.84
N GLY A 87 12.94 1.68 -11.75
CA GLY A 87 12.72 1.91 -13.19
C GLY A 87 11.84 0.86 -13.87
N ALA A 88 11.82 -0.38 -13.37
CA ALA A 88 10.96 -1.45 -13.89
C ALA A 88 9.52 -1.41 -13.34
N GLY A 89 9.30 -0.66 -12.25
CA GLY A 89 8.07 -0.71 -11.49
C GLY A 89 7.90 -2.01 -10.69
N ILE A 90 7.17 -1.95 -9.58
CA ILE A 90 6.74 -3.12 -8.81
C ILE A 90 5.42 -2.78 -8.11
N GLN A 91 4.46 -3.69 -8.13
CA GLN A 91 3.13 -3.53 -7.54
C GLN A 91 2.68 -4.86 -6.92
N ASP A 92 3.43 -5.32 -5.91
CA ASP A 92 3.28 -6.67 -5.37
C ASP A 92 2.51 -6.68 -4.06
N LEU A 93 1.70 -7.72 -3.89
CA LEU A 93 1.07 -8.04 -2.62
C LEU A 93 1.20 -9.54 -2.35
N ARG A 94 1.62 -9.89 -1.14
CA ARG A 94 1.61 -11.26 -0.61
C ARG A 94 0.91 -11.30 0.74
N ILE A 95 -0.13 -12.12 0.82
CA ILE A 95 -0.88 -12.41 2.03
C ILE A 95 -0.53 -13.84 2.46
N THR A 96 -0.03 -13.99 3.67
CA THR A 96 0.35 -15.30 4.23
C THR A 96 -0.59 -15.63 5.38
N GLY A 97 -1.33 -16.74 5.24
CA GLY A 97 -2.13 -17.30 6.32
C GLY A 97 -1.57 -18.64 6.80
N THR A 98 -2.26 -19.26 7.75
CA THR A 98 -1.87 -20.57 8.32
C THR A 98 -2.04 -21.75 7.36
N ARG A 99 -2.87 -21.59 6.32
CA ARG A 99 -3.22 -22.66 5.36
C ARG A 99 -2.74 -22.41 3.94
N ALA A 100 -2.56 -21.14 3.57
CA ALA A 100 -2.30 -20.76 2.20
C ALA A 100 -1.56 -19.42 2.11
N VAL A 101 -1.01 -19.16 0.92
CA VAL A 101 -0.46 -17.87 0.51
C VAL A 101 -1.20 -17.40 -0.73
N VAL A 102 -1.60 -16.14 -0.74
CA VAL A 102 -2.14 -15.44 -1.92
C VAL A 102 -1.10 -14.42 -2.39
N ARG A 103 -0.80 -14.39 -3.69
CA ARG A 103 0.05 -13.35 -4.29
C ARG A 103 -0.65 -12.63 -5.44
N LEU A 104 -0.37 -11.35 -5.56
CA LEU A 104 -0.79 -10.47 -6.64
C LEU A 104 0.46 -9.75 -7.16
N ASP A 105 0.67 -9.78 -8.47
CA ASP A 105 1.81 -9.18 -9.17
C ASP A 105 1.51 -7.73 -9.66
N ASP A 106 0.24 -7.32 -9.57
CA ASP A 106 -0.23 -5.96 -9.82
C ASP A 106 -1.48 -5.70 -8.97
N PHE A 107 -1.30 -5.48 -7.66
CA PHE A 107 -2.45 -5.32 -6.76
C PHE A 107 -3.20 -3.98 -6.94
N LEU A 108 -2.71 -3.09 -7.80
CA LEU A 108 -3.30 -1.78 -8.07
C LEU A 108 -4.12 -1.75 -9.35
N ARG A 109 -3.94 -2.75 -10.23
CA ARG A 109 -4.60 -2.78 -11.53
C ARG A 109 -5.13 -4.16 -11.85
N SER A 110 -6.29 -4.16 -12.46
CA SER A 110 -6.79 -5.32 -13.16
C SER A 110 -6.03 -5.55 -14.47
N ARG A 111 -6.15 -6.77 -15.00
CA ARG A 111 -5.62 -7.11 -16.33
C ARG A 111 -6.22 -6.20 -17.41
N ARG A 112 -5.41 -5.87 -18.42
CA ARG A 112 -5.78 -4.89 -19.45
C ARG A 112 -6.82 -5.41 -20.44
N ASP A 113 -6.76 -6.70 -20.73
CA ASP A 113 -7.55 -7.41 -21.74
C ASP A 113 -8.98 -7.67 -21.27
N ASP A 114 -9.15 -8.19 -20.05
CA ASP A 114 -10.46 -8.64 -19.56
C ASP A 114 -10.89 -8.01 -18.23
N HIS A 115 -10.08 -7.10 -17.68
CA HIS A 115 -10.34 -6.40 -16.41
C HIS A 115 -10.42 -7.32 -15.19
N SER A 116 -10.10 -8.60 -15.32
CA SER A 116 -10.10 -9.53 -14.21
C SER A 116 -8.96 -9.26 -13.22
N GLY A 117 -9.18 -9.67 -11.98
CA GLY A 117 -8.11 -9.82 -11.00
C GLY A 117 -7.45 -11.19 -11.15
N ALA A 118 -6.13 -11.24 -11.15
CA ALA A 118 -5.37 -12.48 -11.19
C ALA A 118 -4.59 -12.68 -9.89
N TYR A 119 -4.70 -13.87 -9.32
CA TYR A 119 -4.12 -14.21 -8.02
C TYR A 119 -3.40 -15.54 -8.12
N GLU A 120 -2.19 -15.62 -7.61
CA GLU A 120 -1.56 -16.90 -7.33
C GLU A 120 -2.03 -17.38 -5.96
N TYR A 121 -2.65 -18.56 -5.92
CA TYR A 121 -3.04 -19.24 -4.69
C TYR A 121 -2.14 -20.45 -4.47
N ARG A 122 -1.53 -20.55 -3.30
CA ARG A 122 -0.61 -21.63 -2.96
C ARG A 122 -0.97 -22.30 -1.64
N THR A 123 -1.13 -23.62 -1.69
CA THR A 123 -1.30 -24.48 -0.51
C THR A 123 -0.13 -25.44 -0.41
N GLY A 124 0.66 -25.36 0.67
CA GLY A 124 1.88 -26.15 0.79
C GLY A 124 3.00 -25.72 -0.18
N TRP A 125 3.98 -26.60 -0.39
CA TRP A 125 5.20 -26.29 -1.15
C TRP A 125 5.08 -26.49 -2.67
N ARG A 126 4.14 -27.33 -3.11
CA ARG A 126 4.03 -27.77 -4.51
C ARG A 126 2.71 -27.39 -5.17
N ASP A 127 1.64 -27.21 -4.40
CA ASP A 127 0.32 -26.95 -4.98
C ASP A 127 0.12 -25.45 -5.18
N ARG A 128 0.05 -25.07 -6.45
CA ARG A 128 -0.14 -23.70 -6.91
C ARG A 128 -1.25 -23.68 -7.96
N GLU A 129 -2.14 -22.71 -7.83
CA GLU A 129 -3.21 -22.43 -8.77
C GLU A 129 -3.21 -20.93 -9.10
N ASP A 130 -3.48 -20.59 -10.35
CA ASP A 130 -3.76 -19.21 -10.73
C ASP A 130 -5.29 -19.03 -10.76
N ILE A 131 -5.80 -18.19 -9.85
CA ILE A 131 -7.21 -17.85 -9.74
C ILE A 131 -7.47 -16.56 -10.51
N VAL A 132 -8.45 -16.59 -11.39
CA VAL A 132 -8.91 -15.41 -12.14
C VAL A 132 -10.31 -15.05 -11.67
N VAL A 133 -10.47 -13.82 -11.19
CA VAL A 133 -11.77 -13.27 -10.75
C VAL A 133 -12.26 -12.29 -11.82
N PRO A 134 -13.31 -12.63 -12.58
CA PRO A 134 -13.85 -11.73 -13.60
C PRO A 134 -14.32 -10.41 -13.01
N ALA A 135 -14.07 -9.31 -13.72
CA ALA A 135 -14.67 -8.02 -13.39
C ALA A 135 -15.58 -7.55 -14.53
N PRO A 136 -16.75 -6.97 -14.24
CA PRO A 136 -17.69 -6.53 -15.27
C PRO A 136 -17.23 -5.27 -16.02
N ALA A 137 -16.28 -4.52 -15.46
CA ALA A 137 -15.74 -3.29 -16.05
C ALA A 137 -14.34 -2.98 -15.50
N ARG A 138 -13.70 -1.93 -16.05
CA ARG A 138 -12.43 -1.40 -15.55
C ARG A 138 -12.57 -0.93 -14.11
N GLY A 139 -11.52 -1.09 -13.29
CA GLY A 139 -11.53 -0.64 -11.89
C GLY A 139 -11.91 0.83 -11.71
N SER A 140 -11.48 1.72 -12.60
CA SER A 140 -11.89 3.13 -12.58
C SER A 140 -13.39 3.34 -12.77
N THR A 141 -14.04 2.53 -13.61
CA THR A 141 -15.49 2.59 -13.83
C THR A 141 -16.22 2.13 -12.57
N LEU A 142 -15.78 1.01 -11.99
CA LEU A 142 -16.35 0.48 -10.75
C LEU A 142 -16.20 1.47 -9.60
N MET A 143 -15.07 2.17 -9.50
CA MET A 143 -14.85 3.22 -8.50
C MET A 143 -15.88 4.36 -8.60
N PHE A 144 -16.20 4.83 -9.81
CA PHE A 144 -17.23 5.87 -9.99
C PHE A 144 -18.63 5.35 -9.68
N GLU A 145 -18.94 4.11 -10.04
CA GLU A 145 -20.22 3.49 -9.70
C GLU A 145 -20.37 3.30 -8.18
N ASP A 146 -19.33 2.84 -7.49
CA ASP A 146 -19.31 2.72 -6.03
C ASP A 146 -19.48 4.07 -5.36
N PHE A 147 -18.80 5.11 -5.87
CA PHE A 147 -19.01 6.48 -5.40
C PHE A 147 -20.45 6.96 -5.58
N ALA A 148 -21.08 6.67 -6.72
CA ALA A 148 -22.49 7.01 -6.94
C ALA A 148 -23.42 6.26 -5.98
N ARG A 149 -23.17 4.96 -5.72
CA ARG A 149 -23.95 4.16 -4.76
C ARG A 149 -23.82 4.67 -3.33
N MET A 150 -22.66 5.21 -2.96
CA MET A 150 -22.41 5.77 -1.63
C MET A 150 -23.38 6.92 -1.30
N VAL A 151 -23.81 7.72 -2.29
CA VAL A 151 -24.72 8.86 -2.08
C VAL A 151 -26.00 8.47 -1.33
N ASP A 152 -26.55 7.29 -1.63
CA ASP A 152 -27.80 6.80 -1.03
C ASP A 152 -27.58 5.64 -0.03
N THR A 153 -26.31 5.32 0.30
CA THR A 153 -25.97 4.20 1.18
C THR A 153 -25.02 4.63 2.31
N PRO A 154 -25.55 5.14 3.44
CA PRO A 154 -24.73 5.69 4.53
C PRO A 154 -23.66 4.74 5.07
N GLU A 155 -23.97 3.45 5.15
CA GLU A 155 -23.04 2.43 5.67
C GLU A 155 -21.81 2.28 4.77
N TRP A 156 -21.96 2.50 3.46
CA TRP A 156 -20.86 2.43 2.50
C TRP A 156 -19.96 3.66 2.59
N ILE A 157 -20.54 4.84 2.80
CA ILE A 157 -19.78 6.05 3.11
C ILE A 157 -18.98 5.85 4.39
N GLU A 158 -19.63 5.38 5.46
CA GLU A 158 -18.96 5.19 6.75
C GLU A 158 -17.81 4.18 6.64
N ARG A 159 -18.01 3.07 5.92
CA ARG A 159 -16.95 2.10 5.65
C ARG A 159 -15.77 2.71 4.88
N SER A 160 -16.05 3.53 3.87
CA SER A 160 -15.03 4.22 3.08
C SER A 160 -14.21 5.20 3.93
N ILE A 161 -14.89 5.98 4.78
CA ILE A 161 -14.26 6.91 5.72
C ILE A 161 -13.36 6.14 6.68
N ARG A 162 -13.88 5.14 7.39
CA ARG A 162 -13.10 4.33 8.34
C ARG A 162 -11.87 3.69 7.70
N ALA A 163 -12.01 3.16 6.48
CA ALA A 163 -10.89 2.56 5.77
C ALA A 163 -9.82 3.61 5.41
N SER A 164 -10.23 4.81 5.02
CA SER A 164 -9.31 5.90 4.66
C SER A 164 -8.61 6.49 5.88
N GLU A 165 -9.34 6.73 6.98
CA GLU A 165 -8.79 7.18 8.26
C GLU A 165 -7.76 6.18 8.78
N ARG A 166 -8.12 4.89 8.82
CA ARG A 166 -7.19 3.84 9.25
C ARG A 166 -5.96 3.72 8.34
N THR A 167 -6.12 3.98 7.04
CA THR A 167 -4.97 4.02 6.12
C THR A 167 -4.03 5.17 6.49
N GLN A 168 -4.57 6.35 6.79
CA GLN A 168 -3.79 7.51 7.25
C GLN A 168 -3.11 7.25 8.60
N GLU A 169 -3.80 6.62 9.55
CA GLU A 169 -3.23 6.26 10.86
C GLU A 169 -1.97 5.37 10.70
N LEU A 170 -2.05 4.35 9.84
CA LEU A 170 -0.89 3.48 9.56
C LEU A 170 0.24 4.24 8.86
N LEU A 171 -0.11 5.15 7.94
CA LEU A 171 0.84 5.97 7.21
C LEU A 171 1.58 6.93 8.14
N ASP A 172 0.86 7.62 9.03
CA ASP A 172 1.42 8.57 9.99
C ASP A 172 2.34 7.85 10.98
N ALA A 173 1.94 6.66 11.46
CA ALA A 173 2.79 5.85 12.32
C ALA A 173 4.09 5.42 11.61
N ALA A 174 3.99 5.01 10.34
CA ALA A 174 5.15 4.68 9.52
C ALA A 174 6.07 5.89 9.30
N TRP A 175 5.48 7.05 8.99
CA TRP A 175 6.21 8.30 8.78
C TRP A 175 6.94 8.77 10.03
N ASN A 176 6.25 8.83 11.17
CA ASN A 176 6.84 9.25 12.45
C ASN A 176 7.98 8.34 12.87
N SER A 177 7.80 7.01 12.75
CA SER A 177 8.86 6.03 12.99
C SER A 177 10.09 6.24 12.10
N ALA A 178 9.88 6.59 10.82
CA ALA A 178 10.96 6.88 9.90
C ALA A 178 11.70 8.19 10.23
N LEU A 179 10.99 9.22 10.69
CA LEU A 179 11.59 10.47 11.18
C LEU A 179 12.46 10.23 12.43
N GLU A 180 11.97 9.44 13.38
CA GLU A 180 12.70 9.08 14.60
C GLU A 180 14.01 8.34 14.27
N ASN A 181 13.96 7.36 13.35
CA ASN A 181 15.13 6.63 12.92
C ASN A 181 16.12 7.49 12.10
N GLU A 182 15.62 8.44 11.29
CA GLU A 182 16.47 9.41 10.57
C GLU A 182 17.25 10.31 11.54
N ALA A 183 16.57 10.80 12.60
CA ALA A 183 17.21 11.60 13.63
C ALA A 183 18.25 10.81 14.44
N ALA A 184 17.93 9.56 14.80
CA ALA A 184 18.83 8.69 15.56
C ALA A 184 20.10 8.29 14.78
N GLY A 185 20.03 8.16 13.45
CA GLY A 185 21.18 7.85 12.60
C GLY A 185 22.09 9.05 12.28
N SER A 186 21.69 10.25 12.67
CA SER A 186 22.41 11.50 12.39
C SER A 186 23.29 11.99 13.56
N GLY A 187 23.32 11.25 14.68
CA GLY A 187 24.16 11.53 15.86
C GLY A 187 25.33 10.56 15.98
#